data_AF-A0A6G1ZBL6-F1
#
_entry.id   AF-A0A6G1ZBL6-F1
#
_cell.length_a   1.000
_cell.length_b   1.000
_cell.length_c   1.000
_cell.angle_alpha   90.00
_cell.angle_beta   90.00
_cell.angle_gamma   90.00
#
_symmetry.space_group_name_H-M   'P 1'
#
loop_
_entity.id
_entity.type
_entity.pdbx_description
1 polymer ?
#
loop_
_entity_poly.entity_id
_entity_poly.type
_entity_poly.pdbx_seq_one_letter_code
_entity_poly.pdbx_strand_id
1 'polypeptide(L)'
;MGQKKGQTGNPKGRPKGVPNKVTGTVKEWIQQVIDGNRKRFEKDLLALEPAERVKAISGLICYVLPKQQSVSIQEQINAEYDALERLIENAPDEAIDKITEKILKIREDKKYGQ
;
A
#
# COMPACT_ATOMS: atom_id res chain seq x y z
N MET A 1 8.95 50.15 -2.65
CA MET A 1 8.66 50.00 -1.19
C MET A 1 8.34 48.53 -0.94
N GLY A 2 9.29 47.78 -0.36
CA GLY A 2 9.05 46.39 0.05
C GLY A 2 8.11 46.35 1.26
N GLN A 3 7.40 45.23 1.44
CA GLN A 3 6.48 45.10 2.58
C GLN A 3 7.24 45.18 3.91
N LYS A 4 6.64 45.82 4.92
CA LYS A 4 7.25 45.99 6.24
C LYS A 4 7.45 44.62 6.91
N LYS A 5 8.57 44.44 7.62
CA LYS A 5 8.87 43.21 8.37
C LYS A 5 7.71 42.87 9.30
N GLY A 6 7.06 41.72 9.09
CA GLY A 6 5.87 41.29 9.85
C GLY A 6 4.51 41.57 9.18
N GLN A 7 4.46 42.35 8.11
CA GLN A 7 3.29 42.49 7.25
C GLN A 7 3.57 41.80 5.91
N THR A 8 3.26 40.52 5.82
CA THR A 8 3.17 39.83 4.53
C THR A 8 1.77 40.08 3.93
N GLY A 9 1.69 40.32 2.62
CA GLY A 9 0.43 40.43 1.88
C GLY A 9 -0.36 39.12 1.83
N ASN A 10 0.24 38.03 2.29
CA ASN A 10 -0.44 36.77 2.56
C ASN A 10 -0.12 36.28 4.00
N PRO A 11 -0.83 36.81 5.01
CA PRO A 11 -0.60 36.46 6.43
C PRO A 11 -0.97 35.02 6.76
N LYS A 12 -1.80 34.36 5.94
CA LYS A 12 -2.15 32.94 6.11
C LYS A 12 -1.17 31.99 5.40
N GLY A 13 -0.16 32.54 4.72
CA GLY A 13 0.77 31.76 3.91
C GLY A 13 0.08 31.01 2.78
N ARG A 14 0.84 30.20 2.05
CA ARG A 14 0.27 29.30 1.06
C ARG A 14 -0.52 28.20 1.81
N PRO A 15 -1.76 27.87 1.41
CA PRO A 15 -2.55 26.85 2.10
C PRO A 15 -1.81 25.50 2.12
N LYS A 16 -1.78 24.85 3.29
CA LYS A 16 -1.12 23.56 3.50
C LYS A 16 -1.81 22.50 2.64
N GLY A 17 -1.05 21.80 1.80
CA GLY A 17 -1.56 20.75 0.91
C GLY A 17 -1.82 21.18 -0.54
N VAL A 18 -1.73 22.47 -0.88
CA VAL A 18 -1.85 22.91 -2.28
C VAL A 18 -0.59 22.51 -3.05
N PRO A 19 -0.66 21.66 -4.09
CA PRO A 19 0.51 21.25 -4.89
C PRO A 19 1.20 22.46 -5.55
N ASN A 20 2.50 22.37 -5.85
CA ASN A 20 3.20 23.47 -6.54
C ASN A 20 2.54 23.73 -7.89
N LYS A 21 2.30 25.01 -8.24
CA LYS A 21 1.66 25.38 -9.52
C LYS A 21 2.37 24.72 -10.70
N VAL A 22 3.71 24.72 -10.67
CA VAL A 22 4.57 24.02 -11.64
C VAL A 22 4.31 22.51 -11.68
N THR A 23 4.17 21.87 -10.50
CA THR A 23 3.85 20.43 -10.39
C THR A 23 2.47 20.11 -10.96
N GLY A 24 1.49 20.99 -10.76
CA GLY A 24 0.14 20.87 -11.34
C GLY A 24 0.18 20.92 -12.87
N THR A 25 0.86 21.91 -13.44
CA THR A 25 0.98 22.07 -14.90
C THR A 25 1.70 20.90 -15.57
N VAL A 26 2.74 20.35 -14.96
CA VAL A 26 3.43 19.17 -15.51
C VAL A 26 2.53 17.93 -15.45
N LYS A 27 1.80 17.72 -14.35
CA LYS A 27 0.87 16.58 -14.22
C LYS A 27 -0.27 16.66 -15.24
N GLU A 28 -0.86 17.85 -15.40
CA GLU A 28 -1.90 18.11 -16.41
C GLU A 28 -1.38 17.88 -17.82
N TRP A 29 -0.17 18.35 -18.12
CA TRP A 29 0.46 18.12 -19.42
C TRP A 29 0.71 16.63 -19.70
N ILE A 30 1.26 15.87 -18.73
CA ILE A 30 1.46 14.43 -18.87
C ILE A 30 0.12 13.72 -19.09
N GLN A 31 -0.92 14.10 -18.35
CA GLN A 31 -2.26 13.54 -18.53
C GLN A 31 -2.80 13.82 -19.93
N GLN A 32 -2.66 15.05 -20.43
CA GLN A 32 -3.06 15.41 -21.79
C GLN A 32 -2.30 14.63 -22.86
N VAL A 33 -0.99 14.41 -22.67
CA VAL A 33 -0.19 13.58 -23.58
C VAL A 33 -0.69 12.14 -23.58
N ILE A 34 -0.94 11.54 -22.42
CA ILE A 34 -1.47 10.17 -22.32
C ILE A 34 -2.84 10.08 -23.00
N ASP A 35 -3.75 10.99 -22.67
CA ASP A 35 -5.13 11.00 -23.17
C ASP A 35 -5.19 11.25 -24.68
N GLY A 36 -4.35 12.16 -25.18
CA GLY A 36 -4.24 12.47 -26.61
C GLY A 36 -3.68 11.31 -27.44
N ASN A 37 -2.90 10.40 -26.84
CA ASN A 37 -2.28 9.29 -27.55
C ASN A 37 -3.09 7.98 -27.49
N ARG A 38 -4.22 7.92 -26.76
CA ARG A 38 -5.00 6.67 -26.59
C ARG A 38 -5.39 6.00 -27.91
N LYS A 39 -5.95 6.76 -28.86
CA LYS A 39 -6.35 6.23 -30.18
C LYS A 39 -5.17 5.70 -31.00
N ARG A 40 -4.01 6.36 -30.87
CA ARG A 40 -2.79 5.92 -31.56
C ARG A 40 -2.27 4.64 -30.91
N PHE A 41 -2.25 4.60 -29.58
CA PHE A 41 -1.84 3.42 -28.83
C PHE A 41 -2.67 2.18 -29.18
N GLU A 42 -4.00 2.30 -29.29
CA GLU A 42 -4.87 1.20 -29.74
C GLU A 42 -4.50 0.68 -31.13
N LYS A 43 -4.22 1.59 -32.08
CA LYS A 43 -3.80 1.23 -33.44
C LYS A 43 -2.43 0.55 -33.44
N ASP A 44 -1.48 1.09 -32.70
CA ASP A 44 -0.13 0.53 -32.60
C ASP A 44 -0.20 -0.87 -31.99
N LEU A 45 -1.03 -1.07 -30.96
CA LEU A 45 -1.26 -2.38 -30.34
C LEU A 45 -1.87 -3.40 -31.32
N LEU A 46 -2.79 -2.96 -32.20
CA LEU A 46 -3.36 -3.80 -33.25
C LEU A 46 -2.41 -4.07 -34.41
N ALA A 47 -1.37 -3.25 -34.59
CA ALA A 47 -0.34 -3.43 -35.61
C ALA A 47 0.79 -4.37 -35.18
N LEU A 48 0.93 -4.64 -33.88
CA LEU A 48 1.93 -5.58 -33.35
C LEU A 48 1.68 -7.01 -33.81
N GLU A 49 2.76 -7.78 -33.94
CA GLU A 49 2.68 -9.23 -34.14
C GLU A 49 1.90 -9.91 -33.01
N PRO A 50 1.19 -11.03 -33.27
CA PRO A 50 0.31 -11.65 -32.29
C PRO A 50 0.98 -11.93 -30.94
N ALA A 51 2.22 -12.44 -30.95
CA ALA A 51 2.95 -12.75 -29.72
C ALA A 51 3.32 -11.49 -28.92
N GLU A 52 3.75 -10.43 -29.61
CA GLU A 52 4.11 -9.15 -28.99
C GLU A 52 2.88 -8.45 -28.40
N ARG A 53 1.75 -8.53 -29.11
CA ARG A 53 0.46 -8.01 -28.64
C ARG A 53 0.01 -8.68 -27.36
N VAL A 54 0.07 -10.01 -27.29
CA VAL A 54 -0.26 -10.78 -26.08
C VAL A 54 0.67 -10.40 -24.93
N LYS A 55 1.96 -10.25 -25.18
CA LYS A 55 2.95 -9.82 -24.17
C LYS A 55 2.67 -8.42 -23.64
N ALA A 56 2.40 -7.46 -24.53
CA ALA A 56 2.07 -6.08 -24.16
C ALA A 56 0.79 -6.01 -23.32
N ILE A 57 -0.27 -6.70 -23.74
CA ILE A 57 -1.54 -6.78 -23.00
C ILE A 57 -1.32 -7.43 -21.62
N SER A 58 -0.56 -8.53 -21.55
CA SER A 58 -0.26 -9.21 -20.28
C SER A 58 0.46 -8.31 -19.27
N GLY A 59 1.35 -7.42 -19.76
CA GLY A 59 1.98 -6.40 -18.92
C GLY A 59 1.01 -5.34 -18.40
N LEU A 60 -0.02 -4.99 -19.17
CA LEU A 60 -1.04 -4.01 -18.78
C LEU A 60 -2.09 -4.58 -17.83
N ILE A 61 -2.44 -5.87 -17.95
CA ILE A 61 -3.40 -6.55 -17.07
C ILE A 61 -3.03 -6.36 -15.60
N CYS A 62 -1.74 -6.35 -15.29
CA CYS A 62 -1.17 -6.14 -13.96
C CYS A 62 -1.55 -4.80 -13.28
N TYR A 63 -1.98 -3.82 -14.06
CA TYR A 63 -2.38 -2.48 -13.58
C TYR A 63 -3.90 -2.29 -13.56
N VAL A 64 -4.65 -3.19 -14.19
CA VAL A 64 -6.12 -3.18 -14.24
C VAL A 64 -6.70 -4.15 -13.22
N LEU A 65 -6.10 -5.33 -13.11
CA LEU A 65 -6.45 -6.33 -12.11
C LEU A 65 -5.45 -6.25 -10.96
N PRO A 66 -5.93 -6.33 -9.70
CA PRO A 66 -5.04 -6.53 -8.57
C PRO A 66 -4.19 -7.76 -8.86
N LYS A 67 -2.87 -7.62 -8.88
CA LYS A 67 -2.01 -8.80 -8.78
C LYS A 67 -2.41 -9.48 -7.48
N GLN A 68 -2.73 -10.78 -7.53
CA GLN A 68 -2.74 -11.55 -6.30
C GLN A 68 -1.35 -11.43 -5.72
N GLN A 69 -1.22 -10.60 -4.69
CA GLN A 69 0.05 -10.48 -3.98
C GLN A 69 0.31 -11.88 -3.43
N SER A 70 1.47 -12.43 -3.75
CA SER A 70 1.96 -13.57 -2.99
C SER A 70 2.01 -13.09 -1.55
N VAL A 71 1.11 -13.61 -0.70
CA VAL A 71 1.07 -13.23 0.71
C VAL A 71 2.47 -13.49 1.25
N SER A 72 3.16 -12.40 1.61
CA SER A 72 4.51 -12.48 2.16
C SER A 72 4.47 -13.38 3.39
N ILE A 73 5.55 -14.12 3.68
CA ILE A 73 5.66 -14.90 4.92
C ILE A 73 5.32 -14.02 6.13
N GLN A 74 5.74 -12.75 6.11
CA GLN A 74 5.44 -11.78 7.16
C GLN A 74 3.95 -11.46 7.26
N GLU A 75 3.25 -11.37 6.14
CA GLU A 75 1.81 -11.10 6.11
C GLU A 75 1.00 -12.31 6.60
N GLN A 76 1.46 -13.53 6.30
CA GLN A 76 0.86 -14.75 6.86
C GLN A 76 1.03 -14.80 8.38
N ILE A 77 2.25 -14.53 8.87
CA ILE A 77 2.53 -14.47 10.31
C ILE A 77 1.65 -13.43 11.00
N ASN A 78 1.51 -12.24 10.43
CA ASN A 78 0.67 -11.19 11.00
C ASN A 78 -0.81 -11.61 11.02
N ALA A 79 -1.31 -12.23 9.94
CA ALA A 79 -2.69 -12.71 9.90
C ALA A 79 -2.97 -13.81 10.95
N GLU A 80 -2.00 -14.69 11.20
CA GLU A 80 -2.08 -15.69 12.27
C GLU A 80 -2.08 -15.04 13.66
N TYR A 81 -1.25 -14.01 13.89
CA TYR A 81 -1.28 -13.25 15.14
C TYR A 81 -2.63 -12.57 15.37
N ASP A 82 -3.19 -11.91 14.35
CA ASP A 82 -4.50 -11.26 14.42
C ASP A 82 -5.61 -12.28 14.73
N ALA A 83 -5.52 -13.48 14.15
CA ALA A 83 -6.47 -14.56 14.40
C ALA A 83 -6.36 -15.08 15.85
N LEU A 84 -5.14 -15.24 16.37
CA LEU A 84 -4.90 -15.64 17.75
C LEU A 84 -5.41 -14.60 18.75
N GLU A 85 -5.19 -13.31 18.49
CA GLU A 85 -5.66 -12.23 19.35
C GLU A 85 -7.18 -12.28 19.51
N ARG A 86 -7.92 -12.42 18.39
CA ARG A 86 -9.39 -12.58 18.42
C ARG A 86 -9.85 -13.82 19.18
N LEU A 87 -9.11 -14.93 19.08
CA LEU A 87 -9.45 -16.15 19.82
C LEU A 87 -9.24 -15.94 21.32
N ILE A 88 -8.19 -15.22 21.73
CA ILE A 88 -7.92 -14.91 23.13
C ILE A 88 -8.99 -13.96 23.69
N GLU A 89 -9.38 -12.92 22.94
CA GLU A 89 -10.42 -11.97 23.36
C GLU A 89 -11.78 -12.64 23.61
N ASN A 90 -12.11 -13.67 22.83
CA ASN A 90 -13.40 -14.37 22.92
C ASN A 90 -13.31 -15.69 23.72
N ALA A 91 -12.14 -16.05 24.23
CA ALA A 91 -11.97 -17.29 24.99
C ALA A 91 -12.55 -17.16 26.41
N PRO A 92 -13.11 -18.25 26.97
CA PRO A 92 -13.47 -18.29 28.39
C PRO A 92 -12.22 -18.16 29.29
N ASP A 93 -12.34 -17.41 30.39
CA ASP A 93 -11.23 -17.18 31.34
C ASP A 93 -10.58 -18.49 31.81
N GLU A 94 -11.38 -19.53 32.09
CA GLU A 94 -10.88 -20.85 32.51
C GLU A 94 -9.93 -21.50 31.47
N ALA A 95 -10.17 -21.25 30.18
CA ALA A 95 -9.31 -21.75 29.12
C ALA A 95 -7.99 -20.96 29.06
N ILE A 96 -8.06 -19.63 29.24
CA ILE A 96 -6.87 -18.76 29.28
C ILE A 96 -5.96 -19.12 30.46
N ASP A 97 -6.54 -19.38 31.64
CA ASP A 97 -5.79 -19.75 32.84
C ASP A 97 -5.05 -21.08 32.64
N LYS A 98 -5.73 -22.11 32.11
CA LYS A 98 -5.11 -23.41 31.81
C LYS A 98 -3.98 -23.30 30.79
N ILE A 99 -4.15 -22.47 29.77
CA ILE A 99 -3.09 -22.20 28.77
C ILE A 99 -1.90 -21.53 29.44
N THR A 100 -2.14 -20.50 30.27
CA THR A 100 -1.11 -19.75 30.98
C THR A 100 -0.31 -20.64 31.92
N GLU A 101 -0.98 -21.46 32.73
CA GLU A 101 -0.31 -22.43 33.61
C GLU A 101 0.59 -23.40 32.85
N LYS A 102 0.11 -23.88 31.69
CA LYS A 102 0.89 -24.82 30.88
C LYS A 102 2.12 -24.17 30.26
N ILE A 103 2.03 -22.90 29.83
CA ILE A 103 3.17 -22.13 29.33
C ILE A 103 4.19 -21.88 30.45
N LEU A 104 3.74 -21.55 31.65
CA LEU A 104 4.62 -21.35 32.81
C LEU A 104 5.37 -22.63 33.17
N LYS A 105 4.68 -23.78 33.21
CA LYS A 105 5.31 -25.09 33.43
C LYS A 105 6.37 -25.41 32.39
N ILE A 106 6.07 -25.21 31.09
CA ILE A 106 7.04 -25.42 30.01
C ILE A 106 8.26 -24.50 30.16
N ARG A 107 8.06 -23.25 30.61
CA ARG A 107 9.16 -22.30 30.83
C ARG A 107 10.03 -22.70 32.02
N GLU A 108 9.43 -23.20 33.09
CA GLU A 108 10.14 -23.72 34.25
C GLU A 108 10.92 -24.98 33.89
N ASP A 109 10.31 -25.92 33.19
CA ASP A 109 10.96 -27.14 32.72
C ASP A 109 12.15 -26.83 31.79
N LYS A 110 12.05 -25.81 30.93
CA LYS A 110 13.19 -25.34 30.11
C LYS A 110 14.26 -24.56 30.88
N LYS A 111 13.93 -24.01 32.05
CA LYS A 111 14.86 -23.25 32.90
C LYS A 111 15.64 -24.18 33.85
N TYR A 112 15.05 -25.32 34.20
CA TYR A 112 15.61 -26.29 35.14
C TYR A 112 16.02 -27.63 34.49
N GLY A 113 15.67 -27.87 33.23
CA GLY A 113 16.23 -28.94 32.40
C GLY A 113 17.52 -28.49 31.70
N GLN A 114 18.55 -29.35 31.74
CA GLN A 114 19.84 -29.20 31.05
C GLN A 114 19.71 -28.92 29.55
#